data_AF-A0A4Y8SYK5-F1
#
_entry.id   AF-A0A4Y8SYK5-F1
#
_cell.length_a   1.000
_cell.length_b   1.000
_cell.length_c   1.000
_cell.angle_alpha   90.00
_cell.angle_beta   90.00
_cell.angle_gamma   90.00
#
_symmetry.space_group_name_H-M   'P 1'
#
loop_
_entity.id
_entity.type
_entity.pdbx_description
1 polymer ?
#
loop_
_entity_poly.entity_id
_entity_poly.type
_entity_poly.pdbx_seq_one_letter_code
_entity_poly.pdbx_strand_id
1 'polypeptide(L)'
;MTDGSSPTVALGKLSPLSRGYGIARDFLNHVVYPDIRSEWYFLARRKLKQLLRKNNYDIVLSSHEPAGDIFVGFYAKKMKIPWIVDLGDPLLTPYSPLWRRSIDLRLERRIMHDADHLVVTDDKVIELLV
;
A
#
# COMPACT_ATOMS: atom_id res chain seq x y z
N MET A 1 -11.51 33.05 -36.13
CA MET A 1 -11.36 31.72 -36.75
C MET A 1 -9.88 31.35 -36.69
N THR A 2 -9.49 30.59 -35.69
CA THR A 2 -8.15 29.97 -35.58
C THR A 2 -8.39 28.48 -35.42
N ASP A 3 -7.97 27.72 -36.42
CA ASP A 3 -8.07 26.27 -36.52
C ASP A 3 -7.29 25.61 -35.38
N GLY A 4 -8.00 24.91 -34.51
CA GLY A 4 -7.50 24.21 -33.33
C GLY A 4 -7.22 22.75 -33.62
N SER A 5 -6.34 22.46 -34.57
CA SER A 5 -5.89 21.09 -34.85
C SER A 5 -4.74 20.74 -33.90
N SER A 6 -5.09 20.17 -32.74
CA SER A 6 -4.12 19.54 -31.85
C SER A 6 -3.44 18.36 -32.57
N PRO A 7 -2.10 18.21 -32.49
CA PRO A 7 -1.42 17.10 -33.13
C PRO A 7 -1.80 15.79 -32.42
N THR A 8 -2.47 14.91 -33.15
CA THR A 8 -2.71 13.52 -32.75
C THR A 8 -1.36 12.84 -32.60
N VAL A 9 -0.89 12.69 -31.36
CA VAL A 9 0.32 11.93 -31.04
C VAL A 9 0.09 10.51 -31.54
N ALA A 10 0.79 10.14 -32.60
CA ALA A 10 0.76 8.79 -33.14
C ALA A 10 1.19 7.82 -32.03
N LEU A 11 0.27 6.96 -31.58
CA LEU A 11 0.61 5.83 -30.72
C LEU A 11 1.57 4.92 -31.50
N GLY A 12 2.87 5.14 -31.29
CA GLY A 12 3.91 4.26 -31.80
C GLY A 12 3.63 2.83 -31.34
N LYS A 13 3.73 1.87 -32.27
CA LYS A 13 3.55 0.44 -31.98
C LYS A 13 4.48 0.05 -30.82
N LEU A 14 3.90 -0.33 -29.68
CA LEU A 14 4.62 -0.76 -28.49
C LEU A 14 5.60 -1.89 -28.83
N SER A 15 6.88 -1.70 -28.51
CA SER A 15 7.93 -2.73 -28.63
C SER A 15 7.52 -4.00 -27.86
N PRO A 16 7.86 -5.22 -28.33
CA PRO A 16 7.58 -6.46 -27.60
C PRO A 16 8.04 -6.43 -26.13
N LEU A 17 9.14 -5.74 -25.84
CA LEU A 17 9.63 -5.54 -24.48
C LEU A 17 8.69 -4.69 -23.63
N SER A 18 8.15 -3.60 -24.17
CA SER A 18 7.18 -2.75 -23.48
C SER A 18 5.85 -3.47 -23.25
N ARG A 19 5.46 -4.36 -24.17
CA ARG A 19 4.27 -5.21 -24.01
C ARG A 19 4.48 -6.28 -22.93
N GLY A 20 5.64 -6.93 -22.92
CA GLY A 20 6.01 -7.89 -21.88
C GLY A 20 6.07 -7.26 -20.48
N TYR A 21 6.67 -6.06 -20.38
CA TYR A 21 6.69 -5.28 -19.15
C TYR A 21 5.28 -4.91 -18.68
N GLY A 22 4.41 -4.47 -19.59
CA GLY A 22 3.01 -4.16 -19.27
C GLY A 22 2.27 -5.35 -18.66
N ILE A 23 2.39 -6.53 -19.29
CA ILE A 23 1.78 -7.77 -18.79
C ILE A 23 2.33 -8.14 -17.40
N ALA A 24 3.64 -8.08 -17.21
CA ALA A 24 4.26 -8.40 -15.93
C ALA A 24 3.84 -7.43 -14.81
N ARG A 25 3.80 -6.13 -15.11
CA ARG A 25 3.36 -5.10 -14.18
C ARG A 25 1.89 -5.26 -13.81
N ASP A 26 1.03 -5.53 -14.79
CA ASP A 26 -0.39 -5.72 -14.56
C ASP A 26 -0.65 -6.99 -13.74
N PHE A 27 0.07 -8.08 -14.00
CA PHE A 27 0.04 -9.28 -13.17
C PHE A 27 0.46 -8.98 -11.73
N LEU A 28 1.57 -8.26 -11.54
CA LEU A 28 2.05 -7.88 -10.20
C LEU A 28 1.04 -6.98 -9.46
N ASN A 29 0.39 -6.03 -10.13
CA ASN A 29 -0.68 -5.23 -9.52
C ASN A 29 -1.86 -6.08 -9.02
N HIS A 30 -2.15 -7.22 -9.68
CA HIS A 30 -3.20 -8.11 -9.23
C HIS A 30 -2.78 -9.00 -8.05
N VAL A 31 -1.50 -9.30 -7.90
CA VAL A 31 -1.00 -10.27 -6.90
C VAL A 31 -0.42 -9.59 -5.66
N VAL A 32 0.28 -8.46 -5.82
CA VAL A 32 0.90 -7.72 -4.71
C VAL A 32 -0.16 -6.86 -4.01
N TYR A 33 -0.40 -7.15 -2.73
CA TYR A 33 -1.27 -6.33 -1.88
C TYR A 33 -0.45 -5.23 -1.21
N PRO A 34 -0.97 -3.99 -1.15
CA PRO A 34 -2.19 -3.48 -1.80
C PRO A 34 -1.99 -3.22 -3.29
N ASP A 35 -0.77 -2.82 -3.68
CA ASP A 35 -0.35 -2.67 -5.06
C ASP A 35 1.17 -2.89 -5.20
N ILE A 36 1.69 -2.77 -6.43
CA ILE A 36 3.12 -2.95 -6.73
C ILE A 36 4.04 -1.97 -6.00
N ARG A 37 3.54 -0.81 -5.52
CA ARG A 37 4.31 0.23 -4.81
C ARG A 37 4.75 -0.20 -3.41
N SER A 38 4.48 -1.45 -3.04
CA SER A 38 4.94 -2.08 -1.80
C SER A 38 6.18 -2.97 -2.01
N GLU A 39 6.77 -2.99 -3.21
CA GLU A 39 7.95 -3.77 -3.55
C GLU A 39 9.16 -3.46 -2.65
N TRP A 40 9.26 -2.23 -2.15
CA TRP A 40 10.35 -1.78 -1.28
C TRP A 40 10.19 -2.23 0.18
N TYR A 41 9.06 -2.85 0.55
CA TYR A 41 8.77 -3.32 1.91
C TYR A 41 9.89 -4.18 2.51
N PHE A 42 10.48 -5.09 1.74
CA PHE A 42 11.53 -5.97 2.26
C PHE A 42 12.80 -5.21 2.65
N LEU A 43 13.17 -4.20 1.86
CA LEU A 43 14.31 -3.33 2.16
C LEU A 43 14.03 -2.45 3.38
N ALA A 44 12.82 -1.90 3.45
CA ALA A 44 12.36 -1.10 4.59
C ALA A 44 12.32 -1.90 5.89
N ARG A 45 11.76 -3.10 5.86
CA ARG A 45 11.75 -4.03 7.00
C ARG A 45 13.17 -4.33 7.48
N ARG A 46 14.12 -4.54 6.56
CA ARG A 46 15.53 -4.74 6.93
C ARG A 46 16.12 -3.50 7.61
N LYS A 47 15.83 -2.31 7.09
CA LYS A 47 16.28 -1.04 7.67
C LYS A 47 15.65 -0.78 9.04
N LEU A 48 14.34 -1.01 9.18
CA LEU A 48 13.61 -0.93 10.44
C LEU A 48 14.27 -1.80 11.52
N LYS A 49 14.56 -3.07 11.23
CA LYS A 49 15.28 -3.94 12.17
C LYS A 49 16.62 -3.37 12.62
N GLN A 50 17.37 -2.76 11.70
CA GLN A 50 18.65 -2.13 12.05
C GLN A 50 18.44 -0.90 12.93
N LEU A 51 17.42 -0.08 12.66
CA LEU A 51 17.09 1.09 13.44
C LEU A 51 16.62 0.72 14.85
N LEU A 52 15.68 -0.22 14.98
CA LEU A 52 15.17 -0.70 16.26
C LEU A 52 16.24 -1.37 17.13
N ARG A 53 17.31 -1.90 16.53
CA ARG A 53 18.45 -2.47 17.28
C ARG A 53 19.46 -1.42 17.75
N LYS A 54 19.55 -0.29 17.05
CA LYS A 54 20.56 0.75 17.30
C LYS A 54 20.05 1.88 18.17
N ASN A 55 18.74 2.05 18.24
CA ASN A 55 18.09 3.15 18.95
C ASN A 55 16.92 2.61 19.75
N ASN A 56 16.54 3.34 20.80
CA ASN A 56 15.34 3.06 21.57
C ASN A 56 14.23 3.99 21.07
N TYR A 57 13.29 3.43 20.32
CA TYR A 57 12.08 4.15 19.91
C TYR A 57 10.94 3.73 20.82
N ASP A 58 10.24 4.70 21.38
CA ASP A 58 9.09 4.46 22.24
C ASP A 58 7.84 4.06 21.43
N ILE A 59 7.77 4.51 20.18
CA ILE A 59 6.60 4.33 19.32
C ILE A 59 6.97 4.35 17.84
N VAL A 60 6.18 3.66 17.03
CA VAL A 60 6.22 3.75 15.56
C VAL A 60 4.90 4.30 15.05
N LEU A 61 4.99 5.30 14.18
CA LEU A 61 3.88 5.82 13.41
C LEU A 61 4.04 5.39 11.95
N SER A 62 2.99 4.83 11.35
CA SER A 62 2.91 4.59 9.91
C SER A 62 1.71 5.31 9.32
N SER A 63 1.88 5.95 8.16
CA SER A 63 0.80 6.63 7.44
C SER A 63 0.30 5.80 6.26
N HIS A 64 -0.91 6.09 5.81
CA HIS A 64 -1.59 5.40 4.72
C HIS A 64 -0.84 5.44 3.38
N GLU A 65 -0.15 6.54 3.05
CA GLU A 65 0.54 6.67 1.77
C GLU A 65 2.07 6.74 1.90
N PRO A 66 2.81 5.87 1.18
CA PRO A 66 2.34 4.72 0.41
C PRO A 66 1.87 3.59 1.35
N ALA A 67 0.88 2.82 0.90
CA ALA A 67 0.28 1.76 1.71
C ALA A 67 1.26 0.65 2.19
N GLY A 68 2.43 0.56 1.54
CA GLY A 68 3.58 -0.22 2.01
C GLY A 68 4.04 0.12 3.43
N ASP A 69 3.91 1.37 3.85
CA ASP A 69 4.33 1.89 5.15
C ASP A 69 3.61 1.20 6.30
N ILE A 70 2.31 0.92 6.13
CA ILE A 70 1.50 0.22 7.12
C ILE A 70 2.08 -1.17 7.41
N PHE A 71 2.58 -1.90 6.41
CA PHE A 71 3.21 -3.20 6.66
C PHE A 71 4.53 -3.09 7.40
N VAL A 72 5.28 -2.01 7.18
CA VAL A 72 6.50 -1.72 7.95
C VAL A 72 6.15 -1.45 9.41
N GLY A 73 5.12 -0.64 9.67
CA GLY A 73 4.56 -0.40 11.00
C GLY A 73 4.06 -1.69 11.67
N PHE A 74 3.30 -2.49 10.93
CA PHE A 74 2.81 -3.79 11.39
C PHE A 74 3.95 -4.74 11.77
N TYR A 75 5.07 -4.67 11.05
CA TYR A 75 6.28 -5.39 11.42
C TYR A 75 6.88 -4.88 12.73
N ALA A 76 6.89 -3.57 12.97
CA ALA A 76 7.33 -2.99 14.25
C ALA A 76 6.46 -3.47 15.42
N LYS A 77 5.14 -3.54 15.22
CA LYS A 77 4.21 -4.11 16.21
C LYS A 77 4.55 -5.55 16.58
N LYS A 78 4.89 -6.39 15.58
CA LYS A 78 5.36 -7.77 15.81
C LYS A 78 6.68 -7.84 16.59
N MET A 79 7.48 -6.78 16.56
CA MET A 79 8.68 -6.62 17.37
C MET A 79 8.39 -6.04 18.76
N LYS A 80 7.11 -5.94 19.15
CA LYS A 80 6.61 -5.42 20.44
C LYS A 80 6.87 -3.92 20.67
N ILE A 81 7.04 -3.14 19.61
CA ILE A 81 7.07 -1.68 19.70
C ILE A 81 5.61 -1.17 19.57
N PRO A 82 5.16 -0.25 20.45
CA PRO A 82 3.87 0.41 20.30
C PRO A 82 3.72 1.01 18.90
N TRP A 83 2.54 0.84 18.30
CA TRP A 83 2.30 1.18 16.90
C TRP A 83 1.00 1.96 16.72
N ILE A 84 1.14 3.17 16.15
CA ILE A 84 0.04 4.01 15.70
C ILE A 84 -0.07 3.90 14.18
N VAL A 85 -1.29 3.71 13.70
CA VAL A 85 -1.62 3.74 12.27
C VAL A 85 -2.42 5.00 11.98
N ASP A 86 -1.91 5.82 11.07
CA ASP A 86 -2.64 6.89 10.43
C ASP A 86 -3.27 6.36 9.13
N LEU A 87 -4.54 5.98 9.23
CA LEU A 87 -5.33 5.36 8.17
C LEU A 87 -6.27 6.41 7.56
N GLY A 88 -5.76 7.11 6.55
CA GLY A 88 -6.53 8.13 5.84
C GLY A 88 -7.79 7.57 5.16
N ASP A 89 -7.64 6.42 4.51
CA ASP A 89 -8.66 5.70 3.76
C ASP A 89 -8.48 4.16 3.92
N PRO A 90 -9.49 3.34 3.57
CA PRO A 90 -9.32 1.90 3.49
C PRO A 90 -8.28 1.49 2.43
N LEU A 91 -7.41 0.56 2.78
CA LEU A 91 -6.46 -0.08 1.86
C LEU A 91 -7.17 -0.92 0.80
N LEU A 92 -8.31 -1.53 1.17
CA LEU A 92 -9.17 -2.21 0.22
C LEU A 92 -9.91 -1.19 -0.65
N THR A 93 -9.52 -1.10 -1.91
CA THR A 93 -10.18 -0.23 -2.89
C THR A 93 -11.29 -0.96 -3.67
N PRO A 94 -12.26 -0.24 -4.27
CA PRO A 94 -13.24 -0.83 -5.18
C PRO A 94 -12.64 -1.56 -6.38
N TYR A 95 -11.42 -1.17 -6.78
CA TYR A 95 -10.71 -1.70 -7.93
C TYR A 95 -9.79 -2.89 -7.58
N SER A 96 -9.71 -3.28 -6.30
CA SER A 96 -8.97 -4.46 -5.88
C SER A 96 -9.50 -5.72 -6.58
N PRO A 97 -8.63 -6.63 -7.03
CA PRO A 97 -9.05 -7.85 -7.72
C PRO A 97 -10.08 -8.63 -6.89
N LEU A 98 -11.22 -8.98 -7.50
CA LEU A 98 -12.35 -9.62 -6.82
C LEU A 98 -11.95 -10.90 -6.07
N TRP A 99 -11.06 -11.70 -6.65
CA TRP A 99 -10.56 -12.94 -6.04
C TRP A 99 -9.72 -12.70 -4.77
N ARG A 100 -9.08 -11.53 -4.66
CA ARG A 100 -8.20 -11.16 -3.55
C ARG A 100 -8.94 -10.38 -2.45
N ARG A 101 -10.10 -9.81 -2.78
CA ARG A 101 -10.88 -8.92 -1.91
C ARG A 101 -11.10 -9.46 -0.48
N SER A 102 -11.41 -10.74 -0.34
CA SER A 102 -11.62 -11.36 0.99
C SER A 102 -10.31 -11.52 1.79
N ILE A 103 -9.19 -11.73 1.10
CA ILE A 103 -7.85 -11.83 1.69
C ILE A 103 -7.40 -10.45 2.14
N ASP A 104 -7.54 -9.46 1.26
CA ASP A 104 -7.22 -8.05 1.50
C ASP A 104 -7.99 -7.52 2.70
N LEU A 105 -9.31 -7.73 2.73
CA LEU A 105 -10.17 -7.33 3.85
C LEU A 105 -9.76 -7.99 5.17
N ARG A 106 -9.41 -9.29 5.14
CA ARG A 106 -8.96 -9.99 6.36
C ARG A 106 -7.63 -9.43 6.87
N LEU A 107 -6.72 -9.08 5.96
CA LEU A 107 -5.42 -8.51 6.30
C LEU A 107 -5.57 -7.09 6.85
N GLU A 108 -6.41 -6.26 6.23
CA GLU A 108 -6.72 -4.91 6.70
C GLU A 108 -7.37 -4.93 8.09
N ARG A 109 -8.38 -5.78 8.31
CA ARG A 109 -8.97 -5.97 9.64
C ARG A 109 -7.95 -6.35 10.69
N ARG A 110 -7.00 -7.22 10.33
CA ARG A 110 -5.91 -7.61 11.23
C ARG A 110 -4.99 -6.45 11.56
N ILE A 111 -4.66 -5.61 10.56
CA ILE A 111 -3.85 -4.40 10.76
C ILE A 111 -4.53 -3.48 11.78
N MET A 112 -5.83 -3.21 11.60
CA MET A 112 -6.58 -2.35 12.53
C MET A 112 -6.68 -2.94 13.93
N HIS A 113 -6.95 -4.23 14.03
CA HIS A 113 -7.05 -4.93 15.31
C HIS A 113 -5.72 -4.97 16.06
N ASP A 114 -4.60 -5.14 15.35
CA ASP A 114 -3.27 -5.25 15.96
C ASP A 114 -2.64 -3.87 16.22
N ALA A 115 -3.18 -2.77 15.69
CA ALA A 115 -2.71 -1.41 15.99
C ALA A 115 -3.02 -1.02 17.44
N ASP A 116 -2.10 -0.33 18.11
CA ASP A 116 -2.35 0.17 19.47
C ASP A 116 -3.26 1.40 19.46
N HIS A 117 -3.08 2.26 18.46
CA HIS A 117 -3.97 3.38 18.17
C HIS A 117 -4.18 3.52 16.66
N LEU A 118 -5.41 3.91 16.30
CA LEU A 118 -5.80 4.20 14.93
C LEU A 118 -6.21 5.67 14.86
N VAL A 119 -5.62 6.39 13.91
CA VAL A 119 -6.06 7.72 13.49
C VAL A 119 -6.78 7.53 12.16
N VAL A 120 -8.01 8.00 12.06
CA VAL A 120 -8.82 7.94 10.83
C VAL A 120 -9.30 9.33 10.46
N THR A 121 -9.54 9.55 9.18
CA THR A 121 -10.15 10.80 8.68
C THR A 121 -11.65 10.86 8.95
N ASP A 122 -12.35 9.71 8.86
CA ASP A 122 -13.81 9.59 8.99
C ASP A 122 -14.16 8.26 9.68
N ASP A 123 -15.12 8.28 10.59
CA ASP A 123 -15.58 7.09 11.33
C ASP A 123 -16.10 5.98 10.41
N LYS A 124 -16.56 6.31 9.19
CA LYS A 124 -16.96 5.32 8.18
C LYS A 124 -15.86 4.35 7.81
N VAL A 125 -14.59 4.75 7.92
CA VAL A 125 -13.44 3.85 7.69
C VAL A 125 -13.46 2.71 8.71
N ILE A 126 -13.85 3.01 9.95
CA ILE A 126 -13.99 2.01 11.01
C ILE A 126 -15.22 1.12 10.72
N GLU A 127 -16.36 1.71 10.38
CA GLU A 127 -17.61 0.97 10.10
C GLU A 127 -17.48 -0.03 8.94
N LEU A 128 -16.69 0.29 7.91
CA LEU A 128 -16.46 -0.58 6.75
C LEU A 128 -15.69 -1.86 7.10
N LEU A 129 -14.95 -1.85 8.20
CA LEU A 129 -13.93 -2.85 8.51
C LEU A 129 -14.28 -3.67 9.77
N VAL A 130 -15.23 -3.22 10.60
CA VAL A 130 -15.86 -4.02 11.68
C VAL A 130 -16.87 -5.01 11.13
#